data_AF-H8Z3F8-F1
#
_entry.id   AF-H8Z3F8-F1
#
_cell.length_a   1.000
_cell.length_b   1.000
_cell.length_c   1.000
_cell.angle_alpha   90.00
_cell.angle_beta   90.00
_cell.angle_gamma   90.00
#
_symmetry.space_group_name_H-M   'P 1'
#
loop_
_entity.id
_entity.type
_entity.pdbx_description
1 polymer ?
#
loop_
_entity_poly.entity_id
_entity_poly.type
_entity_poly.pdbx_seq_one_letter_code
_entity_poly.pdbx_strand_id
1 'polypeptide(L)'
;MPCYTISLPSLDCYEGAIAQFVQLLETLSGEQAQHATHGEIEALVQQGGMKLLCEMVQSHLEQRAREEPRYASVIGADGYPRTHHRAGCTRLLETRFGEVTVTRRGYGARGLQSVFPLDAELNLPPGRYSHGLCEVLAGEVVNNSFDAALAALEQAGGGTLAKRQAEEVAVHLSQDFDAFYAQPFVPQEPNEASERLLIISADGKGIVMRPSDLREATRKARERQAHKQQTRLSPGEKSSANAWPPSPRSMRSSPTHAPQSRSLIPNKPPRANVPKSRTNAPGHAWRPISAPS
;
A
#
# COMPACT_ATOMS: atom_id res chain seq x y z
N MET A 1 35.57 -0.75 25.19
CA MET A 1 34.74 -0.49 24.00
C MET A 1 35.10 0.89 23.49
N PRO A 2 35.75 1.05 22.34
CA PRO A 2 35.92 2.38 21.76
C PRO A 2 34.53 2.88 21.33
N CYS A 3 34.04 3.89 22.03
CA CYS A 3 32.93 4.71 21.59
C CYS A 3 33.38 5.39 20.30
N TYR A 4 32.92 4.94 19.14
CA TYR A 4 33.08 5.71 17.91
C TYR A 4 32.17 6.93 18.04
N THR A 5 32.73 8.01 18.57
CA THR A 5 32.18 9.33 18.38
C THR A 5 32.29 9.60 16.88
N ILE A 6 31.20 9.40 16.16
CA ILE A 6 31.05 9.96 14.82
C ILE A 6 30.95 11.47 15.03
N SER A 7 32.07 12.13 15.30
CA SER A 7 32.16 13.58 15.27
C SER A 7 32.38 13.98 13.82
N LEU A 8 31.30 13.87 13.05
CA LEU A 8 31.19 14.50 11.75
C LEU A 8 30.29 15.72 11.95
N PRO A 9 30.83 16.96 11.93
CA PRO A 9 30.02 18.17 12.05
C PRO A 9 28.95 18.32 10.93
N SER A 10 28.97 17.44 9.94
CA SER A 10 27.95 17.33 8.89
C SER A 10 26.69 16.57 9.32
N LEU A 11 26.65 15.97 10.51
CA LEU A 11 25.55 15.11 10.98
C LEU A 11 24.78 15.68 12.17
N ASP A 12 24.98 16.94 12.55
CA ASP A 12 24.28 17.58 13.67
C ASP A 12 22.75 17.49 13.54
N CYS A 13 22.21 17.50 12.32
CA CYS A 13 20.77 17.33 12.09
C CYS A 13 20.26 15.89 12.34
N TYR A 14 21.16 14.91 12.41
CA TYR A 14 20.86 13.47 12.48
C TYR A 14 21.20 12.87 13.85
N GLU A 15 21.52 13.68 14.86
CA GLU A 15 21.80 13.19 16.22
C GLU A 15 20.65 12.34 16.77
N GLY A 16 19.40 12.73 16.51
CA GLY A 16 18.20 11.96 16.87
C GLY A 16 18.17 10.58 16.22
N ALA A 17 18.44 10.51 14.91
CA ALA A 17 18.49 9.25 14.18
C ALA A 17 19.64 8.35 14.68
N ILE A 18 20.82 8.92 14.93
CA ILE A 18 21.97 8.19 15.48
C ILE A 18 21.64 7.62 16.87
N ALA A 19 21.06 8.44 17.75
CA ALA A 19 20.63 8.01 19.08
C ALA A 19 19.60 6.88 19.00
N GLN A 20 18.63 6.98 18.09
CA GLN A 20 17.60 5.95 17.88
C GLN A 20 18.21 4.63 17.39
N PHE A 21 19.20 4.70 16.50
CA PHE A 21 19.94 3.53 16.01
C PHE A 21 20.77 2.87 17.12
N VAL A 22 21.53 3.65 17.89
CA VAL A 22 22.31 3.15 19.02
C VAL A 22 21.40 2.49 20.05
N GLN A 23 20.29 3.14 20.41
CA GLN A 23 19.31 2.59 21.35
C GLN A 23 18.73 1.25 20.86
N LEU A 24 18.47 1.11 19.55
CA LEU A 24 18.02 -0.15 18.97
C LEU A 24 19.08 -1.25 19.11
N LEU A 25 20.36 -0.94 18.85
CA LEU A 25 21.46 -1.88 19.03
C LEU A 25 21.67 -2.28 20.49
N GLU A 26 21.56 -1.33 21.42
CA GLU A 26 21.64 -1.58 22.87
C GLU A 26 20.51 -2.52 23.31
N THR A 27 19.30 -2.30 22.81
CA THR A 27 18.15 -3.16 23.09
C THR A 27 18.38 -4.58 22.58
N LEU A 28 18.88 -4.73 21.35
CA LEU A 28 19.21 -6.03 20.75
C LEU A 28 20.36 -6.75 21.45
N SER A 29 21.29 -5.99 22.02
CA SER A 29 22.44 -6.53 22.76
C SER A 29 22.12 -6.84 24.23
N GLY A 30 20.95 -6.40 24.72
CA GLY A 30 20.52 -6.58 26.09
C GLY A 30 20.12 -8.02 26.44
N GLU A 31 20.14 -8.35 27.73
CA GLU A 31 19.85 -9.70 28.24
C GLU A 31 18.44 -10.17 27.87
N GLN A 32 17.43 -9.29 27.89
CA GLN A 32 16.07 -9.66 27.50
C GLN A 32 15.99 -10.11 26.03
N ALA A 33 16.75 -9.48 25.13
CA ALA A 33 16.77 -9.85 23.72
C ALA A 33 17.47 -11.19 23.48
N GLN A 34 18.43 -11.59 24.34
CA GLN A 34 19.08 -12.91 24.25
C GLN A 34 18.12 -14.07 24.56
N HIS A 35 17.04 -13.79 25.29
CA HIS A 35 16.00 -14.77 25.64
C HIS A 35 14.76 -14.68 24.73
N ALA A 36 14.71 -13.68 23.84
CA ALA A 36 13.62 -13.54 22.90
C ALA A 36 13.69 -14.60 21.80
N THR A 37 12.53 -15.02 21.33
CA THR A 37 12.40 -15.84 20.13
C THR A 37 12.79 -15.04 18.90
N HIS A 38 13.14 -15.74 17.81
CA HIS A 38 13.51 -15.08 16.57
C HIS A 38 12.42 -14.12 16.05
N GLY A 39 11.15 -14.52 16.10
CA GLY A 39 10.04 -13.67 15.65
C GLY A 39 9.85 -12.42 16.52
N GLU A 40 10.13 -12.49 17.82
CA GLU A 40 10.11 -11.31 18.69
C GLU A 40 11.24 -10.33 18.34
N ILE A 41 12.43 -10.85 17.98
CA ILE A 41 13.53 -10.02 17.48
C ILE A 41 13.17 -9.37 16.14
N GLU A 42 12.56 -10.09 15.20
CA GLU A 42 12.10 -9.53 13.93
C GLU A 42 11.11 -8.38 14.15
N ALA A 43 10.10 -8.57 15.02
CA ALA A 43 9.12 -7.55 15.33
C ALA A 43 9.75 -6.32 16.00
N LEU A 44 10.70 -6.53 16.92
CA LEU A 44 11.44 -5.46 17.58
C LEU A 44 12.28 -4.65 16.59
N VAL A 45 13.00 -5.33 15.69
CA VAL A 45 13.80 -4.69 14.63
C VAL A 45 12.90 -3.94 13.66
N GLN A 46 11.75 -4.49 13.27
CA GLN A 46 10.81 -3.82 12.39
C GLN A 46 10.29 -2.53 13.04
N GLN A 47 9.82 -2.60 14.28
CA GLN A 47 9.29 -1.43 14.99
C GLN A 47 10.36 -0.36 15.23
N GLY A 48 11.54 -0.75 15.72
CA GLY A 48 12.65 0.16 15.95
C GLY A 48 13.20 0.76 14.66
N GLY A 49 13.31 -0.07 13.62
CA GLY A 49 13.75 0.31 12.29
C GLY A 49 12.82 1.34 11.66
N MET A 50 11.50 1.18 11.78
CA MET A 50 10.58 2.18 11.23
C MET A 50 10.69 3.54 11.91
N LYS A 51 10.82 3.56 13.25
CA LYS A 51 11.07 4.79 14.00
C LYS A 51 12.35 5.47 13.53
N LEU A 52 13.43 4.69 13.38
CA LEU A 52 14.70 5.18 12.84
C LEU A 52 14.54 5.77 11.43
N LEU A 53 13.87 5.07 10.52
CA LEU A 53 13.65 5.54 9.15
C LEU A 53 12.81 6.83 9.12
N CYS A 54 11.79 6.94 9.97
CA CYS A 54 10.99 8.14 10.13
C CYS A 54 11.85 9.31 10.63
N GLU A 55 12.68 9.08 11.64
CA GLU A 55 13.59 10.07 12.20
C GLU A 55 14.65 10.54 11.19
N MET A 56 15.16 9.63 10.34
CA MET A 56 16.08 10.01 9.25
C MET A 56 15.42 10.96 8.25
N VAL A 57 14.14 10.76 7.92
CA VAL A 57 13.40 11.69 7.06
C VAL A 57 13.15 13.02 7.76
N GLN A 58 12.80 13.01 9.05
CA GLN A 58 12.65 14.22 9.87
C GLN A 58 13.96 15.03 9.89
N SER A 59 15.08 14.38 10.23
CA SER A 59 16.43 14.95 10.25
C SER A 59 16.81 15.55 8.90
N HIS A 60 16.49 14.86 7.79
CA HIS A 60 16.74 15.37 6.45
C HIS A 60 15.94 16.64 6.17
N LEU A 61 14.65 16.67 6.48
CA LEU A 61 13.81 17.86 6.28
C LEU A 61 14.27 19.04 7.14
N GLU A 62 14.75 18.80 8.35
CA GLU A 62 15.33 19.83 9.20
C GLU A 62 16.63 20.40 8.64
N GLN A 63 17.50 19.55 8.11
CA GLN A 63 18.68 19.99 7.39
C GLN A 63 18.28 20.89 6.21
N ARG A 64 17.32 20.44 5.40
CA ARG A 64 16.81 21.22 4.26
C ARG A 64 16.20 22.56 4.68
N ALA A 65 15.48 22.60 5.80
CA ALA A 65 14.94 23.84 6.36
C ALA A 65 16.03 24.79 6.87
N ARG A 66 17.11 24.25 7.46
CA ARG A 66 18.26 25.03 7.96
C ARG A 66 19.08 25.64 6.82
N GLU A 67 19.25 24.89 5.75
CA GLU A 67 19.96 25.30 4.54
C GLU A 67 19.10 26.16 3.60
N GLU A 68 17.80 26.29 3.86
CA GLU A 68 16.87 27.03 3.00
C GLU A 68 17.31 28.50 2.85
N PRO A 69 17.67 28.95 1.63
CA PRO A 69 18.11 30.31 1.40
C PRO A 69 16.98 31.31 1.64
N ARG A 70 17.34 32.49 2.14
CA ARG A 70 16.41 33.61 2.25
C ARG A 70 16.46 34.43 0.96
N TYR A 71 15.31 34.56 0.32
CA TYR A 71 15.13 35.43 -0.84
C TYR A 71 14.64 36.81 -0.40
N ALA A 72 14.99 37.84 -1.17
CA ALA A 72 14.45 39.19 -0.96
C ALA A 72 12.98 39.30 -1.40
N SER A 73 12.61 38.58 -2.47
CA SER A 73 11.25 38.48 -2.96
C SER A 73 11.05 37.15 -3.71
N VAL A 74 9.83 36.63 -3.67
CA VAL A 74 9.43 35.42 -4.43
C VAL A 74 8.22 35.75 -5.30
N ILE A 75 8.24 35.35 -6.57
CA ILE A 75 7.11 35.48 -7.48
C ILE A 75 6.26 34.22 -7.38
N GLY A 76 4.97 34.36 -7.11
CA GLY A 76 4.05 33.22 -7.08
C GLY A 76 3.59 32.82 -8.48
N ALA A 77 2.83 31.72 -8.56
CA ALA A 77 2.20 31.28 -9.80
C ALA A 77 1.19 32.31 -10.36
N ASP A 78 0.72 33.23 -9.52
CA ASP A 78 -0.12 34.38 -9.88
C ASP A 78 0.66 35.54 -10.54
N GLY A 79 1.99 35.43 -10.65
CA GLY A 79 2.85 36.42 -11.28
C GLY A 79 3.18 37.63 -10.40
N TYR A 80 2.67 37.70 -9.17
CA TYR A 80 2.89 38.84 -8.27
C TYR A 80 4.02 38.59 -7.25
N PRO A 81 4.83 39.62 -6.94
CA PRO A 81 5.93 39.51 -5.99
C PRO A 81 5.45 39.49 -4.53
N ARG A 82 6.09 38.64 -3.74
CA ARG A 82 5.91 38.50 -2.28
C ARG A 82 7.18 38.94 -1.57
N THR A 83 7.09 40.07 -0.87
CA THR A 83 8.22 40.72 -0.19
C THR A 83 8.24 40.46 1.32
N HIS A 84 7.12 40.05 1.91
CA HIS A 84 7.07 39.71 3.32
C HIS A 84 7.56 38.28 3.52
N HIS A 85 8.30 38.04 4.60
CA HIS A 85 8.88 36.74 4.90
C HIS A 85 8.57 36.32 6.34
N ARG A 86 8.23 35.04 6.51
CA ARG A 86 8.04 34.38 7.81
C ARG A 86 8.87 33.09 7.85
N ALA A 87 9.78 32.98 8.81
CA ALA A 87 10.51 31.75 9.08
C ALA A 87 9.67 30.79 9.96
N GLY A 88 10.03 29.51 9.95
CA GLY A 88 9.46 28.51 10.86
C GLY A 88 8.00 28.18 10.57
N CYS A 89 7.54 28.31 9.33
CA CYS A 89 6.22 27.80 8.95
C CYS A 89 6.29 26.28 8.91
N THR A 90 5.38 25.59 9.60
CA THR A 90 5.38 24.14 9.68
C THR A 90 4.14 23.54 9.04
N ARG A 91 4.25 22.29 8.59
CA ARG A 91 3.10 21.41 8.30
C ARG A 91 3.47 19.96 8.59
N LEU A 92 2.45 19.15 8.83
CA LEU A 92 2.62 17.70 8.94
C LEU A 92 2.63 17.06 7.53
N LEU A 93 3.46 16.04 7.38
CA LEU A 93 3.55 15.19 6.20
C LEU A 93 3.59 13.74 6.68
N GLU A 94 2.57 12.97 6.31
CA GLU A 94 2.55 11.52 6.50
C GLU A 94 3.40 10.88 5.41
N THR A 95 4.51 10.28 5.79
CA THR A 95 5.42 9.58 4.88
C THR A 95 5.17 8.09 4.92
N ARG A 96 5.82 7.32 4.04
CA ARG A 96 5.75 5.85 4.09
C ARG A 96 6.28 5.26 5.40
N PHE A 97 7.11 6.00 6.14
CA PHE A 97 7.72 5.55 7.39
C PHE A 97 7.01 6.10 8.64
N GLY A 98 6.10 7.08 8.47
CA GLY A 98 5.41 7.75 9.57
C GLY A 98 5.27 9.26 9.36
N GLU A 99 4.63 9.93 10.32
CA GLU A 99 4.43 11.37 10.31
C GLU A 99 5.74 12.13 10.58
N VAL A 100 6.02 13.15 9.76
CA VAL A 100 7.13 14.09 9.95
C VAL A 100 6.63 15.53 9.86
N THR A 101 7.40 16.46 10.40
CA THR A 101 7.13 17.90 10.35
C THR A 101 8.04 18.58 9.33
N VAL A 102 7.44 19.18 8.30
CA VAL A 102 8.14 20.00 7.31
C VAL A 102 8.19 21.45 7.81
N THR A 103 9.38 21.94 8.13
CA THR A 103 9.64 23.35 8.45
C THR A 103 10.14 24.08 7.21
N ARG A 104 9.62 25.27 6.93
CA ARG A 104 9.94 26.05 5.72
C ARG A 104 9.70 27.54 5.88
N ARG A 105 10.24 28.36 4.97
CA ARG A 105 10.00 29.81 4.91
C ARG A 105 8.76 30.11 4.06
N GLY A 106 7.86 30.92 4.63
CA GLY A 106 6.70 31.44 3.91
C GLY A 106 6.97 32.85 3.40
N TYR A 107 6.67 33.08 2.12
CA TYR A 107 6.72 34.40 1.49
C TYR A 107 5.31 34.87 1.20
N GLY A 108 4.98 36.10 1.57
CA GLY A 108 3.63 36.67 1.41
C GLY A 108 3.65 38.13 0.99
N ALA A 109 2.46 38.65 0.72
CA ALA A 109 2.19 40.06 0.47
C ALA A 109 0.73 40.35 0.84
N ARG A 110 0.37 41.63 0.96
CA ARG A 110 -0.99 42.03 1.37
C ARG A 110 -2.03 41.49 0.39
N GLY A 111 -2.97 40.70 0.90
CA GLY A 111 -4.06 40.12 0.11
C GLY A 111 -3.64 38.92 -0.76
N LEU A 112 -2.38 38.47 -0.70
CA LEU A 112 -1.89 37.33 -1.46
C LEU A 112 -1.64 36.12 -0.55
N GLN A 113 -1.95 34.93 -1.06
CA GLN A 113 -1.64 33.67 -0.37
C GLN A 113 -0.13 33.46 -0.28
N SER A 114 0.34 32.87 0.81
CA SER A 114 1.76 32.60 1.00
C SER A 114 2.28 31.54 0.02
N VAL A 115 3.53 31.70 -0.40
CA VAL A 115 4.28 30.74 -1.23
C VAL A 115 5.44 30.19 -0.43
N PHE A 116 5.74 28.92 -0.66
CA PHE A 116 6.78 28.16 0.05
C PHE A 116 7.75 27.56 -0.97
N PRO A 117 8.88 28.22 -1.29
CA PRO A 117 9.83 27.74 -2.29
C PRO A 117 10.34 26.32 -2.04
N LEU A 118 10.58 25.98 -0.77
CA LEU A 118 11.04 24.65 -0.39
C LEU A 118 10.05 23.54 -0.75
N ASP A 119 8.73 23.81 -0.75
CA ASP A 119 7.73 22.83 -1.17
C ASP A 119 7.89 22.46 -2.65
N ALA A 120 8.24 23.43 -3.50
CA ALA A 120 8.47 23.19 -4.93
C ALA A 120 9.81 22.49 -5.19
N GLU A 121 10.88 22.89 -4.50
CA GLU A 121 12.21 22.27 -4.65
C GLU A 121 12.20 20.80 -4.24
N LEU A 122 11.48 20.47 -3.17
CA LEU A 122 11.32 19.10 -2.68
C LEU A 122 10.18 18.34 -3.39
N ASN A 123 9.47 18.98 -4.33
CA ASN A 123 8.29 18.45 -4.99
C ASN A 123 7.30 17.82 -4.00
N LEU A 124 6.99 18.56 -2.93
CA LEU A 124 6.10 18.06 -1.90
C LEU A 124 4.64 18.13 -2.36
N PRO A 125 3.83 17.12 -2.01
CA PRO A 125 2.42 17.15 -2.34
C PRO A 125 1.70 18.28 -1.58
N PRO A 126 0.63 18.85 -2.17
CA PRO A 126 -0.17 19.88 -1.52
C PRO A 126 -0.93 19.35 -0.28
N GLY A 127 -1.17 18.03 -0.23
CA GLY A 127 -1.84 17.35 0.87
C GLY A 127 -0.90 16.86 1.98
N ARG A 128 -1.48 16.11 2.93
CA ARG A 128 -0.75 15.50 4.06
C ARG A 128 0.05 14.27 3.65
N TYR A 129 -0.34 13.53 2.61
CA TYR A 129 0.26 12.24 2.28
C TYR A 129 1.37 12.38 1.25
N SER A 130 2.56 11.84 1.55
CA SER A 130 3.71 11.88 0.64
C SER A 130 3.49 11.04 -0.61
N HIS A 131 4.15 11.40 -1.72
CA HIS A 131 4.08 10.62 -2.95
C HIS A 131 4.50 9.15 -2.74
N GLY A 132 5.53 8.91 -1.93
CA GLY A 132 5.98 7.55 -1.61
C GLY A 132 4.97 6.74 -0.81
N LEU A 133 4.16 7.38 0.05
CA LEU A 133 3.07 6.69 0.75
C LEU A 133 1.89 6.40 -0.20
N CYS A 134 1.54 7.37 -1.06
CA CYS A 134 0.53 7.20 -2.10
C CYS A 134 0.88 6.05 -3.06
N GLU A 135 2.16 5.91 -3.43
CA GLU A 135 2.65 4.81 -4.26
C GLU A 135 2.43 3.43 -3.60
N VAL A 136 2.76 3.29 -2.31
CA VAL A 136 2.52 2.04 -1.57
C VAL A 136 1.03 1.73 -1.51
N LEU A 137 0.20 2.72 -1.18
CA LEU A 137 -1.25 2.55 -1.14
C LEU A 137 -1.79 2.10 -2.50
N ALA A 138 -1.32 2.70 -3.60
CA ALA A 138 -1.76 2.33 -4.93
C ALA A 138 -1.45 0.86 -5.25
N GLY A 139 -0.24 0.39 -4.90
CA GLY A 139 0.14 -1.01 -5.06
C GLY A 139 -0.77 -1.98 -4.30
N GLU A 140 -1.21 -1.59 -3.11
CA GLU A 140 -2.12 -2.39 -2.29
C GLU A 140 -3.56 -2.37 -2.80
N VAL A 141 -4.10 -1.19 -3.11
CA VAL A 141 -5.51 -1.01 -3.55
C VAL A 141 -5.79 -1.67 -4.90
N VAL A 142 -4.79 -1.80 -5.77
CA VAL A 142 -4.93 -2.53 -7.05
C VAL A 142 -5.24 -4.02 -6.82
N ASN A 143 -4.73 -4.60 -5.74
CA ASN A 143 -4.82 -6.03 -5.48
C ASN A 143 -5.86 -6.40 -4.41
N ASN A 144 -6.21 -5.45 -3.55
CA ASN A 144 -6.93 -5.67 -2.31
C ASN A 144 -8.13 -4.71 -2.15
N SER A 145 -9.03 -5.01 -1.21
CA SER A 145 -10.01 -4.02 -0.76
C SER A 145 -9.32 -2.89 0.01
N PHE A 146 -9.97 -1.73 0.14
CA PHE A 146 -9.42 -0.63 0.94
C PHE A 146 -9.10 -1.03 2.39
N ASP A 147 -9.97 -1.82 3.03
CA ASP A 147 -9.73 -2.27 4.41
C ASP A 147 -8.51 -3.20 4.50
N ALA A 148 -8.34 -4.09 3.53
CA ALA A 148 -7.18 -4.99 3.48
C ALA A 148 -5.89 -4.25 3.12
N ALA A 149 -5.95 -3.25 2.23
CA ALA A 149 -4.83 -2.39 1.89
C ALA A 149 -4.35 -1.57 3.11
N LEU A 150 -5.29 -1.01 3.87
CA LEU A 150 -4.97 -0.30 5.11
C LEU A 150 -4.39 -1.23 6.18
N ALA A 151 -4.94 -2.43 6.33
CA ALA A 151 -4.37 -3.43 7.24
C ALA A 151 -2.94 -3.81 6.82
N ALA A 152 -2.67 -3.97 5.52
CA ALA A 152 -1.31 -4.24 5.03
C ALA A 152 -0.33 -3.10 5.34
N LEU A 153 -0.75 -1.85 5.18
CA LEU A 153 0.04 -0.67 5.57
C LEU A 153 0.33 -0.63 7.07
N GLU A 154 -0.68 -0.91 7.89
CA GLU A 154 -0.53 -0.95 9.35
C GLU A 154 0.44 -2.07 9.78
N GLN A 155 0.36 -3.26 9.16
CA GLN A 155 1.29 -4.37 9.42
C GLN A 155 2.71 -4.09 8.94
N ALA A 156 2.89 -3.31 7.87
CA ALA A 156 4.22 -2.84 7.46
C ALA A 156 4.85 -1.92 8.50
N GLY A 157 4.04 -1.25 9.33
CA GLY A 157 4.46 -0.53 10.53
C GLY A 157 4.85 0.93 10.31
N GLY A 158 4.47 1.54 9.18
CA GLY A 158 4.86 2.91 8.78
C GLY A 158 3.70 3.91 8.74
N GLY A 159 3.65 4.71 7.67
CA GLY A 159 2.65 5.77 7.49
C GLY A 159 1.20 5.28 7.53
N THR A 160 0.33 6.10 8.11
CA THR A 160 -1.07 5.75 8.37
C THR A 160 -2.04 6.58 7.54
N LEU A 161 -3.13 5.94 7.09
CA LEU A 161 -4.24 6.65 6.44
C LEU A 161 -5.57 6.11 6.95
N ALA A 162 -6.54 7.01 7.09
CA ALA A 162 -7.92 6.60 7.29
C ALA A 162 -8.57 6.26 5.94
N LYS A 163 -9.58 5.39 5.98
CA LYS A 163 -10.23 4.81 4.79
C LYS A 163 -10.73 5.84 3.79
N ARG A 164 -11.41 6.88 4.29
CA ARG A 164 -11.92 7.95 3.43
C ARG A 164 -10.80 8.63 2.64
N GLN A 165 -9.68 8.92 3.31
CA GLN A 165 -8.52 9.56 2.69
C GLN A 165 -7.83 8.62 1.70
N ALA A 166 -7.78 7.31 1.99
CA ALA A 166 -7.28 6.32 1.04
C ALA A 166 -8.14 6.26 -0.24
N GLU A 167 -9.47 6.34 -0.11
CA GLU A 167 -10.39 6.45 -1.25
C GLU A 167 -10.15 7.74 -2.05
N GLU A 168 -10.00 8.88 -1.38
CA GLU A 168 -9.71 10.18 -2.01
C GLU A 168 -8.36 10.17 -2.74
N VAL A 169 -7.32 9.55 -2.16
CA VAL A 169 -6.02 9.37 -2.81
C VAL A 169 -6.15 8.47 -4.03
N ALA A 170 -6.89 7.36 -3.95
CA ALA A 170 -7.10 6.48 -5.10
C ALA A 170 -7.82 7.20 -6.26
N VAL A 171 -8.81 8.05 -5.95
CA VAL A 171 -9.46 8.92 -6.95
C VAL A 171 -8.46 9.90 -7.56
N HIS A 172 -7.61 10.52 -6.75
CA HIS A 172 -6.60 11.45 -7.24
C HIS A 172 -5.58 10.77 -8.17
N LEU A 173 -5.09 9.59 -7.80
CA LEU A 173 -4.12 8.82 -8.58
C LEU A 173 -4.71 8.23 -9.88
N SER A 174 -6.03 8.20 -10.03
CA SER A 174 -6.72 7.66 -11.20
C SER A 174 -7.20 8.73 -12.19
N GLN A 175 -6.85 10.00 -11.97
CA GLN A 175 -7.26 11.12 -12.82
C GLN A 175 -6.80 10.99 -14.28
N ASP A 176 -5.70 10.29 -14.51
CA ASP A 176 -5.11 10.17 -15.85
C ASP A 176 -5.72 9.07 -16.71
N PHE A 177 -6.68 8.27 -16.20
CA PHE A 177 -7.26 7.18 -16.99
C PHE A 177 -8.00 7.68 -18.24
N ASP A 178 -8.78 8.76 -18.14
CA ASP A 178 -9.51 9.29 -19.29
C ASP A 178 -8.54 9.76 -20.38
N ALA A 179 -7.47 10.46 -19.97
CA ALA A 179 -6.41 10.89 -20.88
C ALA A 179 -5.70 9.68 -21.53
N PHE A 180 -5.43 8.63 -20.76
CA PHE A 180 -4.85 7.39 -21.25
C PHE A 180 -5.74 6.69 -22.29
N TYR A 181 -7.04 6.57 -22.04
CA TYR A 181 -7.98 5.94 -22.99
C TYR A 181 -8.28 6.81 -24.21
N ALA A 182 -8.07 8.13 -24.13
CA ALA A 182 -8.20 9.04 -25.26
C ALA A 182 -6.98 9.01 -26.20
N GLN A 183 -5.88 8.36 -25.81
CA GLN A 183 -4.69 8.28 -26.64
C GLN A 183 -5.01 7.52 -27.95
N PRO A 184 -4.64 8.08 -29.11
CA PRO A 184 -4.81 7.37 -30.36
C PRO A 184 -3.97 6.09 -30.32
N PHE A 185 -4.58 4.98 -30.75
CA PHE A 185 -3.84 3.74 -30.95
C PHE A 185 -2.74 3.99 -31.98
N VAL A 186 -1.48 3.83 -31.58
CA VAL A 186 -0.33 3.85 -32.46
C VAL A 186 0.05 2.39 -32.73
N PRO A 187 -0.22 1.84 -33.93
CA PRO A 187 0.23 0.51 -34.28
C PRO A 187 1.76 0.45 -34.20
N GLN A 188 2.32 -0.69 -33.78
CA GLN A 188 3.72 -0.97 -34.09
C GLN A 188 3.89 -1.00 -35.62
N GLU A 189 5.08 -0.63 -36.11
CA GLU A 189 5.43 -0.61 -37.54
C GLU A 189 4.84 -1.83 -38.28
N PRO A 190 4.02 -1.62 -39.32
CA PRO A 190 3.33 -2.70 -40.00
C PRO A 190 4.36 -3.68 -40.58
N ASN A 191 4.17 -4.98 -40.32
CA ASN A 191 4.80 -6.04 -41.09
C ASN A 191 3.77 -6.65 -42.05
N GLU A 192 4.24 -7.40 -43.06
CA GLU A 192 3.35 -7.99 -44.09
C GLU A 192 2.19 -8.83 -43.54
N ALA A 193 2.30 -9.40 -42.33
CA ALA A 193 1.23 -10.15 -41.69
C ALA A 193 0.20 -9.23 -41.00
N SER A 194 0.66 -8.13 -40.40
CA SER A 194 -0.18 -7.10 -39.77
C SER A 194 -1.04 -6.34 -40.79
N GLU A 195 -0.59 -6.22 -42.05
CA GLU A 195 -1.36 -5.59 -43.13
C GLU A 195 -2.46 -6.49 -43.71
N ARG A 196 -2.35 -7.82 -43.54
CA ARG A 196 -3.25 -8.80 -44.15
C ARG A 196 -4.36 -9.30 -43.22
N LEU A 197 -4.19 -9.20 -41.90
CA LEU A 197 -5.14 -9.73 -40.91
C LEU A 197 -5.41 -8.73 -39.77
N LEU A 198 -6.67 -8.31 -39.65
CA LEU A 198 -7.17 -7.60 -38.48
C LEU A 198 -7.80 -8.61 -37.51
N ILE A 199 -7.12 -8.89 -36.40
CA ILE A 199 -7.62 -9.77 -35.34
C ILE A 199 -7.98 -8.92 -34.13
N ILE A 200 -9.26 -8.90 -33.76
CA ILE A 200 -9.77 -8.21 -32.56
C ILE A 200 -10.45 -9.25 -31.67
N SER A 201 -10.08 -9.29 -30.39
CA SER A 201 -10.81 -10.04 -29.38
C SER A 201 -11.51 -9.08 -28.42
N ALA A 202 -12.64 -9.50 -27.88
CA ALA A 202 -13.38 -8.76 -26.87
C ALA A 202 -13.77 -9.70 -25.74
N ASP A 203 -13.56 -9.26 -24.49
CA ASP A 203 -14.04 -9.92 -23.28
C ASP A 203 -14.98 -8.97 -22.52
N GLY A 204 -15.97 -9.54 -21.85
CA GLY A 204 -17.02 -8.81 -21.16
C GLY A 204 -17.22 -9.28 -19.74
N LYS A 205 -16.92 -8.40 -18.76
CA LYS A 205 -17.20 -8.63 -17.34
C LYS A 205 -18.30 -7.70 -16.85
N GLY A 206 -19.41 -8.27 -16.38
CA GLY A 206 -20.42 -7.51 -15.65
C GLY A 206 -19.94 -7.19 -14.23
N ILE A 207 -19.98 -5.91 -13.84
CA ILE A 207 -19.69 -5.41 -12.48
C ILE A 207 -20.96 -4.78 -11.92
N VAL A 208 -21.31 -5.10 -10.67
CA VAL A 208 -22.45 -4.46 -9.99
C VAL A 208 -22.06 -3.02 -9.63
N MET A 209 -22.75 -2.05 -10.21
CA MET A 209 -22.54 -0.62 -9.96
C MET A 209 -23.69 -0.05 -9.13
N ARG A 210 -23.44 1.04 -8.40
CA ARG A 210 -24.53 1.79 -7.75
C ARG A 210 -25.48 2.35 -8.81
N PRO A 211 -26.79 2.43 -8.52
CA PRO A 211 -27.78 2.93 -9.46
C PRO A 211 -27.47 4.33 -10.01
N SER A 212 -26.95 5.21 -9.14
CA SER A 212 -26.56 6.59 -9.47
C SER A 212 -25.43 6.66 -10.50
N ASP A 213 -24.56 5.65 -10.50
CA ASP A 213 -23.29 5.67 -11.22
C ASP A 213 -23.39 4.86 -12.54
N LEU A 214 -24.59 4.37 -12.86
CA LEU A 214 -24.84 3.71 -14.14
C LEU A 214 -24.75 4.71 -15.29
N ARG A 215 -24.06 4.32 -16.35
CA ARG A 215 -24.11 5.01 -17.66
C ARG A 215 -25.56 5.09 -18.14
N GLU A 216 -25.90 6.14 -18.88
CA GLU A 216 -27.28 6.43 -19.27
C GLU A 216 -27.96 5.24 -19.98
N ALA A 217 -27.26 4.57 -20.91
CA ALA A 217 -27.77 3.39 -21.59
C ALA A 217 -28.08 2.23 -20.63
N THR A 218 -27.16 1.94 -19.69
CA THR A 218 -27.32 0.88 -18.68
C THR A 218 -28.41 1.23 -17.68
N ARG A 219 -28.54 2.51 -17.30
CA ARG A 219 -29.60 3.01 -16.41
C ARG A 219 -30.98 2.81 -17.04
N LYS A 220 -31.16 3.24 -18.30
CA LYS A 220 -32.40 3.01 -19.07
C LYS A 220 -32.71 1.52 -19.23
N ALA A 221 -31.70 0.69 -19.47
CA ALA A 221 -31.87 -0.77 -19.55
C ALA A 221 -32.35 -1.36 -18.21
N ARG A 222 -31.80 -0.89 -17.10
CA ARG A 222 -32.22 -1.30 -15.75
C ARG A 222 -33.63 -0.82 -15.40
N GLU A 223 -33.99 0.42 -15.76
CA GLU A 223 -35.36 0.94 -15.54
C GLU A 223 -36.40 0.17 -16.36
N ARG A 224 -36.02 -0.28 -17.58
CA ARG A 224 -36.85 -1.14 -18.43
C ARG A 224 -36.92 -2.60 -17.94
N GLN A 225 -35.97 -3.03 -17.11
CA GLN A 225 -36.07 -4.32 -16.42
C GLN A 225 -37.15 -4.23 -15.34
N ALA A 226 -38.38 -4.49 -15.75
CA ALA A 226 -39.43 -4.86 -14.81
C ALA A 226 -39.10 -6.24 -14.24
N HIS A 227 -38.92 -6.34 -12.92
CA HIS A 227 -38.92 -7.63 -12.26
C HIS A 227 -40.28 -8.30 -12.53
N LYS A 228 -40.29 -9.32 -13.39
CA LYS A 228 -41.51 -10.08 -13.71
C LYS A 228 -42.05 -10.83 -12.48
N GLN A 229 -41.22 -11.03 -11.46
CA GLN A 229 -41.56 -11.71 -10.20
C GLN A 229 -40.85 -11.01 -9.02
N GLN A 230 -41.56 -10.81 -7.91
CA GLN A 230 -41.04 -10.10 -6.73
C GLN A 230 -40.19 -10.99 -5.80
N THR A 231 -40.40 -12.30 -5.83
CA THR A 231 -39.84 -13.25 -4.84
C THR A 231 -38.77 -14.18 -5.39
N ARG A 232 -38.65 -14.31 -6.71
CA ARG A 232 -37.68 -15.20 -7.38
C ARG A 232 -37.23 -14.62 -8.71
N LEU A 233 -36.03 -15.03 -9.13
CA LEU A 233 -35.48 -14.70 -10.43
C LEU A 233 -36.13 -15.55 -11.51
N SER A 234 -36.22 -15.00 -12.72
CA SER A 234 -36.65 -15.76 -13.89
C SER A 234 -35.61 -16.86 -14.19
N PRO A 235 -36.00 -17.98 -14.82
CA PRO A 235 -35.05 -18.99 -15.25
C PRO A 235 -33.93 -18.36 -16.12
N GLY A 236 -32.67 -18.53 -15.69
CA GLY A 236 -31.49 -17.94 -16.35
C GLY A 236 -31.05 -16.56 -15.85
N GLU A 237 -31.84 -15.88 -15.01
CA GLU A 237 -31.41 -14.66 -14.32
C GLU A 237 -30.46 -15.00 -13.17
N LYS A 238 -29.35 -14.27 -13.07
CA LYS A 238 -28.43 -14.32 -11.93
C LYS A 238 -28.76 -13.19 -10.96
N SER A 239 -28.83 -13.49 -9.66
CA SER A 239 -29.13 -12.52 -8.59
C SER A 239 -28.10 -11.39 -8.51
N SER A 240 -26.88 -11.67 -8.95
CA SER A 240 -25.75 -10.76 -8.86
C SER A 240 -24.78 -11.03 -10.01
N ALA A 241 -24.20 -9.96 -10.55
CA ALA A 241 -22.97 -10.12 -11.33
C ALA A 241 -21.86 -10.66 -10.42
N ASN A 242 -20.86 -11.31 -11.01
CA ASN A 242 -19.72 -11.84 -10.25
C ASN A 242 -19.10 -10.70 -9.43
N ALA A 243 -18.92 -10.91 -8.12
CA ALA A 243 -18.14 -10.00 -7.29
C ALA A 243 -16.72 -9.84 -7.86
N TRP A 244 -16.07 -8.71 -7.57
CA TRP A 244 -14.65 -8.51 -7.87
C TRP A 244 -13.87 -9.74 -7.34
N PRO A 245 -13.02 -10.40 -8.15
CA PRO A 245 -12.22 -11.50 -7.63
C PRO A 245 -11.34 -10.96 -6.49
N PRO A 246 -11.23 -11.65 -5.34
CA PRO A 246 -10.23 -11.29 -4.35
C PRO A 246 -8.86 -11.54 -4.99
N SER A 247 -8.19 -10.45 -5.38
CA SER A 247 -6.89 -10.38 -6.05
C SER A 247 -6.79 -10.96 -7.48
N PRO A 248 -5.92 -10.39 -8.34
CA PRO A 248 -5.53 -10.97 -9.62
C PRO A 248 -4.80 -12.32 -9.50
N ARG A 249 -4.47 -12.77 -8.28
CA ARG A 249 -3.81 -14.07 -8.04
C ARG A 249 -4.69 -15.26 -8.40
N SER A 250 -6.01 -15.08 -8.46
CA SER A 250 -6.96 -16.14 -8.86
C SER A 250 -7.06 -16.36 -10.38
N MET A 251 -6.52 -15.45 -11.20
CA MET A 251 -6.60 -15.53 -12.67
C MET A 251 -5.36 -16.13 -13.34
N ARG A 252 -4.27 -16.40 -12.60
CA ARG A 252 -3.11 -17.17 -13.10
C ARG A 252 -3.07 -18.55 -12.46
N SER A 253 -3.97 -19.42 -12.90
CA SER A 253 -3.81 -20.87 -12.75
C SER A 253 -3.90 -21.54 -14.11
N SER A 254 -2.97 -21.20 -15.00
CA SER A 254 -2.52 -22.15 -16.00
C SER A 254 -1.46 -23.04 -15.34
N PRO A 255 -1.59 -24.37 -15.36
CA PRO A 255 -0.60 -25.25 -14.77
C PRO A 255 0.65 -25.26 -15.65
N THR A 256 1.58 -24.36 -15.36
CA THR A 256 2.95 -24.50 -15.87
C THR A 256 3.59 -25.62 -15.07
N HIS A 257 3.86 -26.75 -15.73
CA HIS A 257 4.64 -27.84 -15.15
C HIS A 257 5.97 -27.29 -14.62
N ALA A 258 6.12 -27.26 -13.29
CA ALA A 258 7.40 -26.97 -12.66
C ALA A 258 8.30 -28.22 -12.77
N PRO A 259 9.58 -28.07 -13.17
CA PRO A 259 10.53 -29.17 -13.12
C PRO A 259 10.81 -29.51 -11.65
N GLN A 260 10.75 -30.81 -11.32
CA GLN A 260 11.10 -31.32 -10.00
C GLN A 260 12.59 -31.07 -9.72
N SER A 261 12.91 -30.08 -8.90
CA SER A 261 14.25 -29.92 -8.33
C SER A 261 14.43 -30.92 -7.18
N ARG A 262 15.28 -31.90 -7.45
CA ARG A 262 15.73 -32.97 -6.57
C ARG A 262 16.56 -32.38 -5.41
N SER A 263 15.96 -32.20 -4.23
CA SER A 263 16.71 -31.89 -3.00
C SER A 263 17.27 -33.17 -2.39
N LEU A 264 18.60 -33.31 -2.44
CA LEU A 264 19.38 -34.30 -1.70
C LEU A 264 19.24 -34.02 -0.19
N ILE A 265 18.71 -34.97 0.57
CA ILE A 265 18.83 -35.03 2.04
C ILE A 265 19.45 -36.40 2.38
N PRO A 266 20.47 -36.50 3.26
CA PRO A 266 21.14 -37.77 3.56
C PRO A 266 20.27 -38.71 4.40
N ASN A 267 20.45 -40.01 4.11
CA ASN A 267 19.72 -41.18 4.61
C ASN A 267 19.43 -41.23 6.13
N LYS A 268 18.21 -41.64 6.47
CA LYS A 268 17.84 -42.24 7.76
C LYS A 268 17.46 -43.72 7.52
N PRO A 269 17.98 -44.70 8.28
CA PRO A 269 17.75 -46.12 7.98
C PRO A 269 16.32 -46.58 8.32
N PRO A 270 15.80 -47.61 7.62
CA PRO A 270 14.37 -47.97 7.66
C PRO A 270 13.98 -48.73 8.94
N ARG A 271 12.78 -48.41 9.46
CA ARG A 271 12.12 -49.17 10.53
C ARG A 271 11.38 -50.38 9.95
N ALA A 272 11.49 -51.51 10.63
CA ALA A 272 10.93 -52.81 10.23
C ALA A 272 9.38 -52.86 10.24
N ASN A 273 8.84 -53.63 9.29
CA ASN A 273 7.41 -53.91 9.11
C ASN A 273 6.84 -54.77 10.24
N VAL A 274 5.63 -54.42 10.72
CA VAL A 274 4.75 -55.32 11.49
C VAL A 274 3.45 -55.50 10.71
N PRO A 275 2.97 -56.74 10.47
CA PRO A 275 1.82 -57.00 9.61
C PRO A 275 0.47 -56.76 10.30
N LYS A 276 -0.52 -56.33 9.50
CA LYS A 276 -1.92 -56.13 9.90
C LYS A 276 -2.66 -57.47 10.00
N SER A 277 -3.36 -57.71 11.11
CA SER A 277 -4.39 -58.76 11.22
C SER A 277 -5.80 -58.19 10.99
N ARG A 278 -6.61 -58.93 10.22
CA ARG A 278 -8.05 -58.74 10.00
C ARG A 278 -8.82 -59.42 11.13
N THR A 279 -9.90 -58.82 11.62
CA THR A 279 -11.10 -59.55 12.07
C THR A 279 -12.33 -58.66 12.11
N ASN A 280 -13.47 -59.30 11.85
CA ASN A 280 -14.81 -58.75 11.60
C ASN A 280 -15.52 -58.21 12.85
N ALA A 281 -16.56 -57.39 12.57
CA ALA A 281 -17.56 -56.78 13.44
C ALA A 281 -18.44 -57.80 14.23
N PRO A 282 -19.58 -57.45 14.88
CA PRO A 282 -20.21 -56.13 15.15
C PRO A 282 -20.80 -55.98 16.59
N GLY A 283 -21.40 -54.81 16.88
CA GLY A 283 -22.65 -54.77 17.67
C GLY A 283 -22.68 -53.91 18.94
N HIS A 284 -23.72 -53.06 18.99
CA HIS A 284 -24.41 -52.55 20.19
C HIS A 284 -23.65 -51.52 21.05
N ALA A 285 -24.27 -50.51 21.67
CA ALA A 285 -25.57 -49.85 21.59
C ALA A 285 -25.37 -48.56 22.40
N TRP A 286 -25.85 -47.42 21.91
CA TRP A 286 -25.87 -46.16 22.66
C TRP A 286 -27.25 -45.96 23.27
N ARG A 287 -27.31 -45.72 24.58
CA ARG A 287 -28.34 -44.93 25.28
C ARG A 287 -27.89 -44.64 26.75
N PRO A 288 -28.47 -43.64 27.44
CA PRO A 288 -27.72 -42.47 27.93
C PRO A 288 -27.98 -42.17 29.44
N ILE A 289 -27.64 -40.93 29.85
CA ILE A 289 -28.07 -40.21 31.09
C ILE A 289 -27.13 -40.54 32.28
N SER A 290 -26.51 -39.60 33.00
CA SER A 290 -27.11 -38.54 33.83
C SER A 290 -26.01 -37.58 34.36
N ALA A 291 -26.32 -36.29 34.52
CA ALA A 291 -25.70 -35.41 35.53
C ALA A 291 -26.20 -35.83 36.95
N PRO A 292 -25.62 -35.44 38.11
CA PRO A 292 -25.26 -34.07 38.56
C PRO A 292 -23.89 -34.05 39.30
N SER A 293 -23.33 -32.98 39.88
CA SER A 293 -23.81 -31.69 40.42
C SER A 293 -22.75 -30.62 40.23
#